data_AF-A0A9D7RNL5-F1
#
_entry.id   AF-A0A9D7RNL5-F1
#
_cell.length_a   1.000
_cell.length_b   1.000
_cell.length_c   1.000
_cell.angle_alpha   90.00
_cell.angle_beta   90.00
_cell.angle_gamma   90.00
#
_symmetry.space_group_name_H-M   'P 1'
#
loop_
_entity.id
_entity.type
_entity.pdbx_description
1 polymer ?
#
loop_
_entity_poly.entity_id
_entity_poly.type
_entity_poly.pdbx_seq_one_letter_code
_entity_poly.pdbx_strand_id
1 'polypeptide(L)'
;MAAIEAMPVTVERLSPAEVRRQAIDSYNMRSHGDSFASNADDPAFLERITVNFIRHELTEYDVALWEAAGKVGIAPAVAEIRRRVYSAIAQAYPPLSEECGRQIEARLSEDCERQIEARL
;
A
#
# COMPACT_ATOMS: atom_id res chain seq x y z
N MET A 1 -9.65 18.23 -0.49
CA MET A 1 -10.00 17.19 -1.47
C MET A 1 -9.43 17.50 -2.85
N ALA A 2 -9.79 18.62 -3.49
CA ALA A 2 -9.28 18.98 -4.83
C ALA A 2 -7.75 18.89 -5.04
N ALA A 3 -6.93 19.29 -4.06
CA ALA A 3 -5.47 19.16 -4.15
C ALA A 3 -4.98 17.71 -4.17
N ILE A 4 -5.62 16.82 -3.39
CA ILE A 4 -5.33 15.38 -3.38
C ILE A 4 -5.82 14.76 -4.69
N GLU A 5 -6.97 15.22 -5.19
CA GLU A 5 -7.51 14.77 -6.47
C GLU A 5 -6.60 15.09 -7.66
N ALA A 6 -5.88 16.21 -7.60
CA ALA A 6 -4.91 16.63 -8.60
C ALA A 6 -3.48 16.10 -8.38
N MET A 7 -3.21 15.46 -7.23
CA MET A 7 -1.89 14.94 -6.90
C MET A 7 -1.48 13.83 -7.88
N PRO A 8 -0.35 13.95 -8.61
CA PRO A 8 0.10 12.86 -9.47
C PRO A 8 0.41 11.62 -8.60
N VAL A 9 -0.03 10.46 -9.07
CA VAL A 9 0.32 9.17 -8.46
C VAL A 9 0.96 8.33 -9.55
N THR A 10 2.27 8.14 -9.45
CA THR A 10 3.05 7.33 -10.38
C THR A 10 3.52 6.06 -9.68
N VAL A 11 3.49 4.95 -10.43
CA VAL A 11 4.03 3.66 -9.99
C VAL A 11 5.14 3.30 -10.94
N GLU A 12 6.36 3.14 -10.43
CA GLU A 12 7.46 2.61 -11.22
C GLU A 12 7.14 1.17 -11.67
N ARG A 13 7.34 0.90 -12.97
CA ARG A 13 6.99 -0.38 -13.58
C ARG A 13 8.23 -1.25 -13.74
N LEU A 14 8.23 -2.36 -13.00
CA LEU A 14 9.16 -3.48 -13.17
C LEU A 14 8.42 -4.66 -13.82
N SER A 15 9.15 -5.65 -14.32
CA SER A 15 8.50 -6.88 -14.76
C SER A 15 7.86 -7.63 -13.58
N PRO A 16 6.82 -8.46 -13.81
CA PRO A 16 6.19 -9.23 -12.73
C PRO A 16 7.15 -10.12 -11.93
N ALA A 17 8.18 -10.66 -12.59
CA ALA A 17 9.18 -11.49 -11.93
C ALA A 17 10.13 -10.65 -11.06
N GLU A 18 10.55 -9.47 -11.56
CA GLU A 18 11.44 -8.58 -10.82
C GLU A 18 10.76 -7.97 -9.61
N VAL A 19 9.53 -7.49 -9.74
CA VAL A 19 8.79 -6.89 -8.62
C VAL A 19 8.56 -7.91 -7.51
N ARG A 20 8.24 -9.16 -7.85
CA ARG A 20 8.08 -10.25 -6.87
C ARG A 20 9.40 -10.56 -6.17
N ARG A 21 10.50 -10.64 -6.92
CA ARG A 21 11.83 -10.88 -6.35
C ARG A 21 12.22 -9.78 -5.37
N GLN A 22 12.10 -8.52 -5.79
CA GLN A 22 12.43 -7.38 -4.93
C GLN A 22 11.52 -7.28 -3.71
N ALA A 23 10.24 -7.64 -3.83
CA ALA A 23 9.32 -7.70 -2.70
C ALA A 23 9.73 -8.76 -1.66
N ILE A 24 10.13 -9.95 -2.11
CA ILE A 24 10.68 -11.01 -1.25
C ILE A 24 11.96 -10.51 -0.57
N ASP A 25 12.89 -9.93 -1.34
CA ASP A 25 14.16 -9.43 -0.81
C ASP A 25 13.93 -8.34 0.25
N SER A 26 13.04 -7.37 -0.02
CA SER A 26 12.68 -6.29 0.90
C SER A 26 11.99 -6.81 2.17
N TYR A 27 11.07 -7.78 2.04
CA TYR A 27 10.45 -8.43 3.19
C TYR A 27 11.50 -9.13 4.06
N ASN A 28 12.40 -9.86 3.44
CA ASN A 28 13.46 -10.62 4.10
C ASN A 28 14.48 -9.71 4.80
N MET A 29 14.84 -8.57 4.20
CA MET A 29 15.71 -7.57 4.84
C MET A 29 15.10 -6.97 6.11
N ARG A 30 13.77 -6.91 6.19
CA ARG A 30 13.03 -6.40 7.37
C ARG A 30 12.67 -7.50 8.37
N SER A 31 12.83 -8.77 8.01
CA SER A 31 12.55 -9.90 8.90
C SER A 31 13.66 -10.01 9.94
N HIS A 32 13.27 -10.01 11.22
CA HIS A 32 14.19 -10.22 12.35
C HIS A 32 14.13 -11.65 12.89
N GLY A 33 13.45 -12.59 12.21
CA GLY A 33 13.24 -13.97 12.66
C GLY A 33 13.84 -15.03 11.73
N ASP A 34 13.62 -16.30 12.08
CA ASP A 34 14.20 -17.47 11.40
C ASP A 34 13.50 -17.88 10.09
N SER A 35 12.46 -17.15 9.66
CA SER A 35 11.69 -17.46 8.44
C SER A 35 11.84 -16.37 7.39
N PHE A 36 12.35 -16.78 6.23
CA PHE A 36 12.50 -15.95 5.04
C PHE A 36 11.43 -16.32 4.01
N ALA A 37 10.83 -15.30 3.41
CA ALA A 37 9.96 -15.47 2.27
C ALA A 37 10.73 -16.05 1.07
N SER A 38 10.05 -16.87 0.29
CA SER A 38 10.54 -17.49 -0.93
C SER A 38 9.41 -17.63 -1.96
N ASN A 39 9.75 -17.92 -3.21
CA ASN A 39 8.74 -18.16 -4.25
C ASN A 39 7.86 -19.41 -4.01
N ALA A 40 8.21 -20.25 -3.02
CA ALA A 40 7.44 -21.44 -2.66
C ALA A 40 6.33 -21.15 -1.63
N ASP A 41 6.28 -19.94 -1.08
CA ASP A 41 5.26 -19.57 -0.10
C ASP A 41 3.88 -19.42 -0.72
N ASP A 42 2.89 -19.33 0.16
CA ASP A 42 1.50 -19.12 -0.19
C ASP A 42 1.34 -17.91 -1.15
N PRO A 43 0.63 -18.08 -2.29
CA PRO A 43 0.44 -17.01 -3.25
C PRO A 43 -0.19 -15.73 -2.68
N ALA A 44 -1.15 -15.86 -1.77
CA ALA A 44 -1.80 -14.68 -1.17
C ALA A 44 -0.84 -13.92 -0.25
N PHE A 45 0.05 -14.63 0.46
CA PHE A 45 1.14 -14.00 1.20
C PHE A 45 2.10 -13.24 0.26
N LEU A 46 2.49 -13.87 -0.86
CA LEU A 46 3.38 -13.25 -1.85
C LEU A 46 2.77 -12.01 -2.50
N GLU A 47 1.49 -12.04 -2.84
CA GLU A 47 0.76 -10.88 -3.36
C GLU A 47 0.72 -9.74 -2.34
N ARG A 48 0.42 -10.05 -1.07
CA ARG A 48 0.39 -9.07 0.02
C ARG A 48 1.73 -8.36 0.19
N ILE A 49 2.85 -9.09 0.25
CA ILE A 49 4.17 -8.47 0.38
C ILE A 49 4.57 -7.71 -0.90
N THR A 50 4.13 -8.17 -2.07
CA THR A 50 4.38 -7.47 -3.34
C THR A 50 3.68 -6.12 -3.38
N VAL A 51 2.39 -6.06 -3.04
CA VAL A 51 1.65 -4.79 -2.96
C VAL A 51 2.26 -3.86 -1.90
N ASN A 52 2.67 -4.41 -0.75
CA ASN A 52 3.36 -3.63 0.28
C ASN A 52 4.69 -3.04 -0.24
N PHE A 53 5.49 -3.84 -0.94
CA PHE A 53 6.73 -3.38 -1.54
C PHE A 53 6.48 -2.26 -2.56
N ILE A 54 5.55 -2.46 -3.49
CA ILE A 54 5.24 -1.46 -4.52
C ILE A 54 4.84 -0.13 -3.89
N ARG A 55 3.92 -0.12 -2.91
CA ARG A 55 3.49 1.14 -2.30
C ARG A 55 4.63 1.85 -1.57
N HIS A 56 5.53 1.14 -0.91
CA HIS A 56 6.59 1.79 -0.11
C HIS A 56 7.80 2.19 -0.96
N GLU A 57 8.14 1.39 -1.97
CA GLU A 57 9.41 1.53 -2.68
C GLU A 57 9.25 2.05 -4.12
N LEU A 58 8.10 1.81 -4.75
CA LEU A 58 7.86 2.17 -6.17
C LEU A 58 6.83 3.30 -6.35
N THR A 59 6.45 3.97 -5.27
CA THR A 59 5.56 5.13 -5.30
C THR A 59 6.00 6.16 -4.25
N GLU A 60 5.59 7.42 -4.42
CA GLU A 60 5.82 8.49 -3.42
C GLU A 60 4.80 8.45 -2.26
N TYR A 61 4.25 7.28 -1.96
CA TYR A 61 3.15 7.10 -1.00
C TYR A 61 3.47 7.60 0.40
N ASP A 62 4.64 7.24 0.94
CA ASP A 62 5.00 7.63 2.31
C ASP A 62 5.19 9.14 2.43
N VAL A 63 5.70 9.80 1.38
CA VAL A 63 5.79 11.26 1.28
C VAL A 63 4.39 11.87 1.26
N ALA A 64 3.49 11.38 0.38
CA ALA A 64 2.13 11.88 0.27
C ALA A 64 1.35 11.74 1.60
N LEU A 65 1.53 10.63 2.31
CA LEU A 65 0.95 10.42 3.64
C LEU A 65 1.53 11.39 4.68
N TRP A 66 2.85 11.59 4.67
CA TRP A 66 3.51 12.50 5.60
C TRP A 66 3.07 13.96 5.40
N GLU A 67 2.92 14.42 4.16
CA GLU A 67 2.41 15.76 3.85
C GLU A 67 0.93 15.98 4.25
N ALA A 68 0.15 14.89 4.28
CA ALA A 68 -1.22 14.91 4.77
C ALA A 68 -1.26 14.92 6.32
N ALA A 69 -0.27 14.32 6.99
CA ALA A 69 -0.18 14.29 8.44
C ALA A 69 0.00 15.71 9.03
N GLY A 70 -0.71 16.01 10.12
CA GLY A 70 -0.61 17.29 10.85
C GLY A 70 -1.70 18.35 10.55
N LYS A 71 -2.70 18.06 9.71
CA LYS A 71 -3.81 18.97 9.38
C LYS A 71 -5.14 18.51 10.02
N VAL A 72 -6.00 19.41 10.50
CA VAL A 72 -7.34 19.01 10.99
C VAL A 72 -8.14 18.40 9.81
N GLY A 73 -8.68 17.19 9.97
CA GLY A 73 -9.36 16.45 8.88
C GLY A 73 -8.46 15.46 8.10
N ILE A 74 -7.34 15.00 8.68
CA ILE A 74 -6.40 14.02 8.09
C ILE A 74 -7.09 12.73 7.59
N ALA A 75 -8.02 12.15 8.34
CA ALA A 75 -8.47 10.78 8.06
C ALA A 75 -9.12 10.61 6.67
N PRO A 76 -10.07 11.48 6.24
CA PRO A 76 -10.56 11.45 4.85
C PRO A 76 -9.47 11.70 3.79
N ALA A 77 -8.50 12.58 4.07
CA ALA A 77 -7.41 12.88 3.15
C ALA A 77 -6.49 11.65 2.95
N VAL A 78 -6.12 11.02 4.05
CA VAL A 78 -5.28 9.81 4.07
C VAL A 78 -5.99 8.63 3.41
N ALA A 79 -7.30 8.47 3.66
CA ALA A 79 -8.10 7.44 2.99
C ALA A 79 -8.10 7.61 1.47
N GLU A 80 -8.28 8.84 0.97
CA GLU A 80 -8.26 9.09 -0.48
C GLU A 80 -6.86 8.92 -1.09
N ILE A 81 -5.79 9.36 -0.41
CA ILE A 81 -4.41 9.11 -0.85
C ILE A 81 -4.17 7.61 -1.01
N ARG A 82 -4.54 6.80 -0.01
CA ARG A 82 -4.42 5.34 -0.08
C ARG A 82 -5.19 4.78 -1.27
N ARG A 83 -6.45 5.17 -1.43
CA ARG A 83 -7.32 4.67 -2.50
C ARG A 83 -6.72 4.94 -3.89
N ARG A 84 -6.15 6.13 -4.08
CA ARG A 84 -5.47 6.52 -5.33
C ARG A 84 -4.20 5.71 -5.58
N VAL A 85 -3.37 5.51 -4.56
CA VAL A 85 -2.15 4.70 -4.67
C VAL A 85 -2.48 3.26 -5.03
N TYR A 86 -3.38 2.61 -4.30
CA TYR A 86 -3.78 1.23 -4.63
C TYR A 86 -4.44 1.13 -6.01
N SER A 87 -5.23 2.13 -6.42
CA SER A 87 -5.79 2.17 -7.78
C SER A 87 -4.70 2.30 -8.85
N ALA A 88 -3.65 3.08 -8.61
CA ALA A 88 -2.53 3.20 -9.54
C ALA A 88 -1.71 1.90 -9.61
N ILE A 89 -1.54 1.22 -8.46
CA ILE A 89 -0.88 -0.09 -8.39
C ILE A 89 -1.67 -1.13 -9.19
N ALA A 90 -2.99 -1.22 -8.96
CA ALA A 90 -3.86 -2.14 -9.69
C ALA A 90 -3.84 -1.89 -11.21
N GLN A 91 -3.75 -0.63 -11.65
CA GLN A 91 -3.60 -0.28 -13.06
C GLN A 91 -2.23 -0.67 -13.64
N ALA A 92 -1.15 -0.54 -12.86
CA ALA A 92 0.20 -0.91 -13.27
C ALA A 92 0.42 -2.43 -13.26
N TYR A 93 -0.22 -3.13 -12.31
CA TYR A 93 -0.11 -4.56 -12.07
C TYR A 93 -1.51 -5.19 -11.91
N PRO A 94 -2.26 -5.42 -13.02
CA PRO A 94 -3.63 -5.93 -12.96
C PRO A 94 -3.83 -7.22 -12.14
N PRO A 95 -2.89 -8.20 -12.13
CA PRO A 95 -3.03 -9.38 -11.27
C PRO A 95 -3.10 -9.09 -9.77
N LEU A 96 -2.64 -7.92 -9.31
CA LEU A 96 -2.65 -7.54 -7.89
C LEU A 96 -3.90 -6.75 -7.49
N SER A 97 -4.88 -6.60 -8.39
CA SER A 97 -6.07 -5.76 -8.16
C SER A 97 -6.91 -6.24 -6.98
N GLU A 98 -7.09 -7.56 -6.83
CA GLU A 98 -7.86 -8.12 -5.70
C GLU A 98 -7.18 -7.83 -4.36
N GLU A 99 -5.86 -8.02 -4.29
CA GLU A 99 -5.10 -7.70 -3.08
C GLU A 99 -5.09 -6.20 -2.77
N CYS A 100 -5.00 -5.34 -3.79
CA CYS A 100 -5.17 -3.89 -3.62
C CYS A 100 -6.55 -3.57 -3.00
N GLY A 101 -7.61 -4.21 -3.48
CA GLY A 101 -8.96 -4.09 -2.94
C GLY A 101 -9.03 -4.50 -1.46
N ARG A 102 -8.53 -5.69 -1.13
CA ARG A 102 -8.49 -6.18 0.27
C ARG A 102 -7.78 -5.22 1.22
N GLN A 103 -6.63 -4.68 0.80
CA GLN A 103 -5.86 -3.77 1.65
C GLN A 103 -6.54 -2.40 1.79
N ILE A 104 -7.26 -1.90 0.78
CA ILE A 104 -8.10 -0.71 0.92
C ILE A 104 -9.17 -0.96 1.99
N GLU A 105 -9.93 -2.05 1.84
CA GLU A 105 -11.05 -2.38 2.74
C GLU A 105 -10.57 -2.53 4.19
N ALA A 106 -9.50 -3.28 4.42
CA ALA A 106 -8.94 -3.46 5.76
C ALA A 106 -8.56 -2.12 6.41
N ARG A 107 -7.92 -1.21 5.67
CA ARG A 107 -7.50 0.10 6.19
C ARG A 107 -8.65 1.05 6.45
N LEU A 108 -9.72 0.98 5.64
CA LEU A 108 -10.93 1.77 5.86
C LEU A 108 -11.67 1.32 7.13
N SER A 109 -11.74 0.00 7.37
CA SER A 109 -12.31 -0.55 8.61
C SER A 109 -11.52 -0.09 9.83
N GLU A 110 -10.18 -0.20 9.80
CA GLU A 110 -9.31 0.30 10.89
C GLU A 110 -9.46 1.81 11.15
N ASP A 111 -9.57 2.63 10.09
CA ASP A 111 -9.79 4.08 10.24
C ASP A 111 -11.16 4.40 10.85
N CYS A 112 -12.19 3.62 10.50
CA CYS A 112 -13.53 3.76 11.05
C CYS A 112 -13.55 3.44 12.55
N GLU A 113 -12.95 2.31 12.94
CA GLU A 113 -12.81 1.89 14.34
C GLU A 113 -12.10 2.97 15.17
N ARG A 114 -10.95 3.45 14.70
CA ARG A 114 -10.20 4.54 15.36
C ARG A 114 -11.01 5.82 15.54
N GLN A 115 -11.86 6.17 14.56
CA GLN A 115 -12.72 7.36 14.66
C GLN A 115 -13.87 7.19 15.67
N ILE A 116 -14.37 5.97 15.86
CA ILE A 116 -15.38 5.66 16.89
C ILE A 116 -14.74 5.78 18.27
N GLU A 117 -13.57 5.17 18.48
CA GLU A 117 -12.86 5.22 19.77
C GLU A 117 -12.47 6.65 20.17
N ALA A 118 -11.98 7.48 19.23
CA ALA A 118 -11.60 8.86 19.51
C ALA A 118 -12.78 9.81 19.84
N ARG A 119 -14.02 9.34 19.72
CA ARG A 119 -15.26 10.11 20.04
C ARG A 119 -15.91 9.70 21.36
N LEU A 120 -15.38 8.67 22.03
CA LEU A 120 -15.81 8.20 23.35
C LEU A 120 -14.95 8.83 24.45
#